data_AF-A9URR0-F1
#
_entry.id   AF-A9URR0-F1
#
_cell.length_a   1.000
_cell.length_b   1.000
_cell.length_c   1.000
_cell.angle_alpha   90.00
_cell.angle_beta   90.00
_cell.angle_gamma   90.00
#
_symmetry.space_group_name_H-M   'P 1'
#
loop_
_entity.id
_entity.type
_entity.pdbx_description
1 polymer ?
#
loop_
_entity_poly.entity_id
_entity_poly.type
_entity_poly.pdbx_seq_one_letter_code
_entity_poly.pdbx_strand_id
1 'polypeptide(L)'
;MGDRGAYSAILERSLTRPRTDINLHAFALLFAEIVRYLYRRFGTSTEEFERRLSALGRQVGDRFGELFVIRDRNNKRELKPINQLIQIQTNLWKPCSVVAHGAENGDIFVITLDASRIAPEALDAK
;
A
#
# COMPACT_ATOMS: atom_id res chain seq x y z
N MET A 1 26.44 -19.95 33.32
CA MET A 1 26.15 -20.22 31.88
C MET A 1 24.85 -19.52 31.53
N GLY A 2 24.93 -18.24 31.15
CA GLY A 2 23.76 -17.36 31.01
C GLY A 2 23.17 -17.36 29.60
N ASP A 3 21.85 -17.55 29.55
CA ASP A 3 20.84 -16.78 28.82
C ASP A 3 21.08 -16.30 27.37
N ARG A 4 21.98 -16.94 26.60
CA ARG A 4 22.19 -16.59 25.18
C ARG A 4 21.06 -17.05 24.25
N GLY A 5 20.15 -17.91 24.71
CA GLY A 5 19.01 -18.39 23.92
C GLY A 5 17.80 -17.45 23.91
N ALA A 6 17.64 -16.61 24.93
CA ALA A 6 16.51 -15.68 25.00
C ALA A 6 16.66 -14.50 24.04
N TYR A 7 17.89 -13.96 23.90
CA TYR A 7 18.17 -12.86 22.97
C TYR A 7 17.98 -13.27 21.49
N SER A 8 18.32 -14.52 21.13
CA SER A 8 18.08 -15.00 19.75
C SER A 8 16.59 -15.12 19.48
N ALA A 9 15.79 -15.60 20.44
CA ALA A 9 14.34 -15.71 20.29
C ALA A 9 13.62 -14.35 20.15
N ILE A 10 14.17 -13.29 20.75
CA ILE A 10 13.64 -11.91 20.60
C ILE A 10 13.96 -11.33 19.22
N LEU A 11 15.13 -11.65 18.66
CA LEU A 11 15.55 -11.19 17.33
C LEU A 11 14.91 -11.99 16.19
N GLU A 12 14.58 -13.27 16.42
CA GLU A 12 13.84 -14.13 15.49
C GLU A 12 12.33 -13.83 15.48
N ARG A 13 11.83 -13.14 16.51
CA ARG A 13 10.43 -12.75 16.59
C ARG A 13 10.16 -11.62 15.60
N SER A 14 9.26 -11.88 14.65
CA SER A 14 8.76 -10.85 13.74
C SER A 14 8.33 -9.62 14.55
N LEU A 15 8.76 -8.43 14.11
CA LEU A 15 8.42 -7.17 14.77
C LEU A 15 6.90 -7.11 14.96
N THR A 16 6.45 -7.21 16.21
CA THR A 16 5.03 -7.23 16.57
C THR A 16 4.32 -6.07 15.89
N ARG A 17 3.25 -6.37 15.13
CA ARG A 17 2.43 -5.36 14.47
C ARG A 17 2.00 -4.34 15.54
N PRO A 18 2.44 -3.06 15.48
CA PRO A 18 2.01 -2.09 16.45
C PRO A 18 0.49 -1.98 16.35
N ARG A 19 -0.20 -2.23 17.45
CA ARG A 19 -1.66 -2.14 17.53
C ARG A 19 -2.02 -0.65 17.68
N THR A 20 -1.95 0.06 16.56
CA THR A 20 -2.43 1.44 16.46
C THR A 20 -3.78 1.37 15.76
N ASP A 21 -4.86 1.27 16.54
CA ASP A 21 -6.21 1.42 16.03
C ASP A 21 -6.40 2.91 15.70
N ILE A 22 -6.01 3.29 14.48
CA ILE A 22 -6.15 4.66 13.98
C ILE A 22 -7.55 4.77 13.37
N ASN A 23 -8.28 5.83 13.73
CA ASN A 23 -9.58 6.10 13.12
C ASN A 23 -9.40 6.34 11.61
N LEU A 24 -10.08 5.54 10.79
CA LEU A 24 -10.05 5.64 9.33
C LEU A 24 -10.40 7.05 8.84
N HIS A 25 -11.30 7.75 9.52
CA HIS A 25 -11.71 9.11 9.17
C HIS A 25 -10.57 10.11 9.29
N ALA A 26 -9.65 9.91 10.24
CA ALA A 26 -8.49 10.80 10.40
C ALA A 26 -7.55 10.69 9.19
N PHE A 27 -7.36 9.48 8.66
CA PHE A 27 -6.62 9.27 7.41
C PHE A 27 -7.35 9.89 6.21
N ALA A 28 -8.66 9.68 6.08
CA ALA A 28 -9.44 10.23 4.98
C ALA A 28 -9.39 11.77 4.94
N LEU A 29 -9.53 12.43 6.08
CA LEU A 29 -9.44 13.89 6.20
C LEU A 29 -8.02 14.40 5.88
N LEU A 30 -6.99 13.74 6.39
CA LEU A 30 -5.60 14.09 6.08
C LEU A 30 -5.32 13.95 4.58
N PHE A 31 -5.74 12.84 3.99
CA PHE A 31 -5.55 12.58 2.57
C PHE A 31 -6.31 13.59 1.70
N ALA A 32 -7.56 13.93 2.06
CA ALA A 32 -8.32 14.96 1.38
C ALA A 32 -7.60 16.31 1.40
N GLU A 33 -7.00 16.70 2.53
CA GLU A 33 -6.27 17.96 2.62
C GLU A 33 -4.95 17.93 1.84
N ILE A 34 -4.24 16.79 1.80
CA ILE A 34 -3.06 16.61 0.93
C ILE A 34 -3.45 16.81 -0.54
N VAL A 35 -4.53 16.17 -1.00
CA VAL A 35 -5.02 16.30 -2.38
C VAL A 35 -5.40 17.74 -2.69
N ARG A 36 -6.16 18.39 -1.80
CA ARG A 36 -6.54 19.81 -1.93
C ARG A 36 -5.32 20.74 -1.98
N TYR A 37 -4.32 20.50 -1.14
CA TYR A 37 -3.08 21.27 -1.12
C TYR A 37 -2.30 21.16 -2.44
N LEU A 38 -2.14 19.94 -2.94
CA LEU A 38 -1.45 19.70 -4.21
C LEU A 38 -2.23 20.32 -5.38
N TYR A 39 -3.55 20.19 -5.39
CA TYR A 39 -4.39 20.79 -6.42
C TYR A 39 -4.34 22.32 -6.41
N ARG A 40 -4.36 22.96 -5.23
CA ARG A 40 -4.19 24.42 -5.12
C ARG A 40 -2.85 24.92 -5.67
N ARG A 41 -1.80 24.11 -5.56
CA ARG A 41 -0.43 24.48 -5.94
C ARG A 41 -0.07 24.12 -7.38
N PHE A 42 -0.60 23.01 -7.90
CA PHE A 42 -0.23 22.43 -9.18
C PHE A 42 -1.42 22.16 -10.11
N GLY A 43 -2.64 22.53 -9.72
CA GLY A 43 -3.88 22.23 -10.46
C GLY A 43 -4.02 22.91 -11.82
N THR A 44 -3.08 23.80 -12.19
CA THR A 44 -2.96 24.32 -13.56
C THR A 44 -2.55 23.23 -14.56
N SER A 45 -1.83 22.19 -14.11
CA SER A 45 -1.45 21.04 -14.93
C SER A 45 -1.81 19.73 -14.23
N THR A 46 -2.74 18.98 -14.82
CA THR A 46 -3.16 17.66 -14.32
C THR A 46 -1.98 16.69 -14.22
N GLU A 47 -1.08 16.71 -15.21
CA GLU A 47 0.10 15.85 -15.23
C GLU A 47 1.05 16.14 -14.06
N GLU A 48 1.29 17.42 -13.75
CA GLU A 48 2.16 17.78 -12.63
C GLU A 48 1.52 17.40 -11.28
N PHE A 49 0.22 17.62 -11.14
CA PHE A 49 -0.53 17.19 -9.96
C PHE A 49 -0.44 15.67 -9.74
N GLU A 50 -0.71 14.87 -10.78
CA GLU A 50 -0.64 13.41 -10.73
C GLU A 50 0.77 12.91 -10.42
N ARG A 51 1.79 13.53 -11.04
CA ARG A 51 3.20 13.21 -10.78
C ARG A 51 3.59 13.47 -9.33
N ARG A 52 3.15 14.59 -8.74
CA ARG A 52 3.45 14.94 -7.34
C ARG A 52 2.72 14.02 -6.37
N LEU A 53 1.46 13.71 -6.64
CA LEU A 53 0.68 12.76 -5.84
C LEU A 53 1.31 11.37 -5.89
N SER A 54 1.72 10.92 -7.07
CA SER A 54 2.43 9.65 -7.27
C SER A 54 3.77 9.60 -6.54
N ALA A 55 4.53 10.70 -6.53
CA ALA A 55 5.80 10.78 -5.81
C ALA A 55 5.62 10.66 -4.27
N LEU A 56 4.55 11.24 -3.72
CA LEU A 56 4.21 11.06 -2.30
C LEU A 56 3.79 9.63 -2.00
N GLY A 57 2.92 9.05 -2.85
CA GLY A 57 2.52 7.65 -2.74
C GLY A 57 3.71 6.69 -2.82
N ARG A 58 4.69 6.99 -3.67
CA ARG A 58 5.91 6.20 -3.81
C ARG A 58 6.74 6.17 -2.53
N GLN A 59 6.95 7.31 -1.87
CA GLN A 59 7.70 7.38 -0.61
C GLN A 59 7.05 6.54 0.50
N VAL A 60 5.72 6.58 0.59
CA VAL A 60 4.97 5.75 1.53
C VAL A 60 5.08 4.27 1.14
N GLY A 61 4.94 3.97 -0.15
CA GLY A 61 5.05 2.62 -0.70
C GLY A 61 6.41 1.97 -0.49
N ASP A 62 7.51 2.71 -0.65
CA ASP A 62 8.87 2.20 -0.43
C ASP A 62 9.06 1.75 1.02
N ARG A 63 8.72 2.62 1.99
CA ARG A 63 8.78 2.28 3.43
C ARG A 63 7.82 1.15 3.79
N PHE A 64 6.62 1.15 3.21
CA PHE A 64 5.64 0.10 3.44
C PHE A 64 6.16 -1.25 2.93
N GLY A 65 6.74 -1.27 1.73
CA GLY A 65 7.31 -2.48 1.11
C GLY A 65 8.44 -3.09 1.94
N GLU A 66 9.32 -2.27 2.49
CA GLU A 66 10.37 -2.72 3.42
C GLU A 66 9.78 -3.35 4.69
N LEU A 67 8.84 -2.65 5.34
CA LEU A 67 8.17 -3.15 6.54
C LEU A 67 7.40 -4.44 6.27
N PHE A 68 6.81 -4.56 5.07
CA PHE A 68 6.04 -5.72 4.65
C PHE A 68 6.92 -6.97 4.55
N VAL A 69 8.10 -6.88 3.92
CA VAL A 69 9.06 -7.99 3.81
C VAL A 69 9.58 -8.43 5.18
N ILE A 70 9.83 -7.48 6.08
CA ILE A 70 10.36 -7.76 7.41
C ILE A 70 9.31 -8.42 8.31
N ARG A 71 8.06 -7.93 8.29
CA ARG A 71 7.00 -8.38 9.22
C ARG A 71 6.27 -9.63 8.75
N ASP A 72 5.91 -9.68 7.47
CA ASP A 72 4.98 -10.68 6.96
C ASP A 72 5.69 -11.86 6.28
N ARG A 73 7.00 -11.71 6.04
CA ARG A 73 7.70 -12.59 5.10
C ARG A 73 9.07 -13.08 5.55
N ASN A 74 9.36 -12.96 6.84
CA ASN A 74 10.57 -13.50 7.47
C ASN A 74 11.85 -13.11 6.72
N ASN A 75 11.87 -11.88 6.17
CA ASN A 75 12.96 -11.30 5.39
C ASN A 75 13.28 -11.97 4.03
N LYS A 76 12.36 -12.76 3.45
CA LYS A 76 12.54 -13.31 2.09
C LYS A 76 11.95 -12.33 1.07
N ARG A 77 12.71 -11.88 0.09
CA ARG A 77 12.17 -10.99 -0.96
C ARG A 77 11.79 -11.82 -2.19
N GLU A 78 10.58 -11.68 -2.71
CA GLU A 78 10.27 -12.21 -4.04
C GLU A 78 11.08 -11.42 -5.07
N LEU A 79 11.77 -12.13 -5.96
CA LEU A 79 12.51 -11.55 -7.08
C LEU A 79 11.78 -11.71 -8.41
N LYS A 80 10.73 -12.55 -8.45
CA LYS A 80 9.89 -12.74 -9.64
C LYS A 80 8.80 -11.65 -9.67
N PRO A 81 8.68 -10.91 -10.79
CA PRO A 81 7.71 -9.80 -10.89
C PRO A 81 6.26 -10.28 -10.70
N ILE A 82 5.92 -11.45 -11.24
CA ILE A 82 4.58 -12.05 -11.06
C ILE A 82 4.27 -12.36 -9.59
N ASN A 83 5.24 -12.87 -8.84
CA ASN A 83 5.02 -13.19 -7.44
C ASN A 83 4.93 -11.91 -6.59
N GLN A 84 5.65 -10.85 -6.94
CA GLN A 84 5.50 -9.54 -6.32
C GLN A 84 4.10 -8.95 -6.56
N LEU A 85 3.56 -9.09 -7.77
CA LEU A 85 2.20 -8.63 -8.10
C LEU A 85 1.12 -9.41 -7.34
N ILE A 86 1.23 -10.73 -7.29
CA ILE A 86 0.30 -11.58 -6.51
C ILE A 86 0.37 -11.21 -5.03
N GLN A 87 1.55 -10.88 -4.49
CA GLN A 87 1.69 -10.43 -3.11
C GLN A 87 0.99 -9.09 -2.85
N ILE A 88 1.10 -8.13 -3.77
CA ILE A 88 0.40 -6.85 -3.70
C ILE A 88 -1.12 -7.10 -3.64
N GLN A 89 -1.64 -7.91 -4.56
CA GLN A 89 -3.05 -8.26 -4.64
C GLN A 89 -3.56 -8.93 -3.36
N THR A 90 -2.83 -9.93 -2.84
CA THR A 90 -3.31 -10.79 -1.74
C THR A 90 -3.11 -10.19 -0.35
N ASN A 91 -2.07 -9.38 -0.14
CA ASN A 91 -1.70 -8.95 1.21
C ASN A 91 -1.89 -7.46 1.47
N LEU A 92 -1.74 -6.61 0.44
CA LEU A 92 -1.95 -5.17 0.61
C LEU A 92 -3.42 -4.83 0.59
N TRP A 93 -4.19 -5.45 -0.30
CA TRP A 93 -5.55 -5.04 -0.65
C TRP A 93 -6.60 -6.12 -0.44
N LYS A 94 -6.53 -6.86 0.68
CA LYS A 94 -7.57 -7.84 1.09
C LYS A 94 -9.03 -7.33 0.99
N PRO A 95 -9.35 -6.05 1.28
CA PRO A 95 -10.72 -5.54 1.17
C PRO A 95 -11.15 -5.17 -0.26
N CYS A 96 -10.22 -4.83 -1.16
CA CYS A 96 -10.54 -4.46 -2.54
C CYS A 96 -10.44 -5.71 -3.42
N SER A 97 -11.49 -6.04 -4.16
CA SER A 97 -11.42 -7.13 -5.14
C SER A 97 -10.54 -6.67 -6.29
N VAL A 98 -9.24 -6.90 -6.14
CA VAL A 98 -8.23 -6.49 -7.11
C VAL A 98 -8.05 -7.66 -8.07
N VAL A 99 -8.25 -7.41 -9.36
CA VAL A 99 -7.96 -8.39 -10.40
C VAL A 99 -6.80 -7.86 -11.23
N ALA A 100 -5.69 -8.60 -11.22
CA ALA A 100 -4.57 -8.35 -12.11
C ALA A 100 -4.85 -9.06 -13.43
N HIS A 101 -5.05 -8.31 -14.50
CA HIS A 101 -5.14 -8.87 -15.85
C HIS A 101 -3.82 -8.64 -16.58
N GLY A 102 -3.29 -9.69 -17.20
CA GLY A 102 -2.16 -9.56 -18.12
C GLY A 102 -2.63 -8.88 -19.39
N ALA A 103 -1.94 -7.81 -19.80
CA ALA A 103 -2.14 -7.21 -21.10
C ALA A 103 -1.58 -8.12 -22.20
N GLU A 104 -1.98 -7.81 -23.44
CA GLU A 104 -1.81 -8.61 -24.66
C GLU A 104 -0.37 -9.08 -24.95
N ASN A 105 0.63 -8.38 -24.38
CA ASN A 105 2.05 -8.64 -24.57
C ASN A 105 2.78 -9.26 -23.35
N GLY A 106 2.09 -9.59 -22.26
CA GLY A 106 2.68 -10.22 -21.07
C GLY A 106 3.55 -9.33 -20.17
N ASP A 107 3.96 -8.15 -20.65
CA ASP A 107 4.82 -7.21 -19.91
C ASP A 107 4.05 -6.21 -19.03
N ILE A 108 2.80 -5.94 -19.36
CA ILE A 108 1.96 -4.97 -18.65
C ILE A 108 0.92 -5.72 -17.83
N PHE A 109 0.85 -5.41 -16.54
CA PHE A 109 -0.19 -5.89 -15.64
C PHE A 109 -1.09 -4.74 -15.25
N VAL A 110 -2.39 -4.88 -15.51
CA VAL A 110 -3.40 -3.88 -15.15
C VAL A 110 -4.02 -4.28 -13.83
N ILE A 111 -4.05 -3.34 -12.89
CA ILE A 111 -4.65 -3.52 -11.57
C ILE A 111 -5.98 -2.76 -11.57
N THR A 112 -7.09 -3.51 -11.63
CA THR A 112 -8.43 -2.91 -11.57
C THR A 112 -8.90 -2.83 -10.12
N LEU A 113 -9.32 -1.62 -9.71
CA LEU A 113 -9.93 -1.36 -8.42
C LEU A 113 -11.43 -1.22 -8.62
N ASP A 114 -12.20 -2.05 -7.93
CA ASP A 114 -13.66 -1.87 -7.86
C ASP A 114 -14.00 -0.72 -6.90
N ALA A 115 -14.32 0.43 -7.48
CA ALA A 115 -14.65 1.67 -6.76
C ALA A 115 -15.87 1.52 -5.84
N SER A 116 -16.78 0.59 -6.13
CA SER A 116 -18.00 0.33 -5.33
C SER A 116 -17.70 -0.09 -3.89
N ARG A 117 -16.49 -0.64 -3.64
CA ARG A 117 -16.04 -1.05 -2.30
C ARG A 117 -15.34 0.04 -1.51
N ILE A 118 -14.87 1.12 -2.16
CA ILE A 118 -14.09 2.19 -1.51
C ILE A 118 -15.02 3.25 -0.91
N ALA A 119 -16.13 3.55 -1.59
CA ALA A 119 -17.13 4.49 -1.13
C ALA A 119 -18.52 4.09 -1.68
N PRO A 120 -19.21 3.11 -1.06
CA PRO A 120 -20.53 2.69 -1.52
C PRO A 120 -21.54 3.85 -1.50
N GLU A 121 -21.44 4.77 -0.54
CA GLU A 121 -22.30 5.96 -0.43
C GLU A 121 -22.10 6.99 -1.55
N ALA A 122 -20.93 7.04 -2.19
CA ALA A 122 -20.66 8.04 -3.22
C ALA A 122 -21.32 7.71 -4.57
N LEU A 123 -21.82 6.48 -4.75
CA LEU A 123 -22.50 6.04 -5.98
C LEU A 123 -23.99 6.41 -6.00
N ASP A 124 -24.60 6.64 -4.82
CA ASP A 124 -26.02 6.96 -4.66
C ASP A 124 -26.32 8.48 -4.65
N ALA A 125 -25.29 9.33 -4.68
CA ALA A 125 -25.45 10.77 -4.80
C ALA A 125 -25.71 11.16 -6.27
N LYS A 126 -26.98 11.06 -6.68
CA LYS A 126 -27.49 11.58 -7.95
C LYS A 126 -28.03 13.00 -7.80
#